data_AF-A0A061NLC2-F1
#
_entry.id   AF-A0A061NLC2-F1
#
_cell.length_a   1.000
_cell.length_b   1.000
_cell.length_c   1.000
_cell.angle_alpha   90.00
_cell.angle_beta   90.00
_cell.angle_gamma   90.00
#
_symmetry.space_group_name_H-M   'P 1'
#
loop_
_entity.id
_entity.type
_entity.pdbx_description
1 polymer ?
#
loop_
_entity_poly.entity_id
_entity_poly.type
_entity_poly.pdbx_seq_one_letter_code
_entity_poly.pdbx_strand_id
1 'polypeptide(L)'
;MTVHPLSVTDLTVEYAPAKSTYYVGDILNTDGLEIEAEYNDGYKHGPLEHTEVSFQIQGKTVHPGEVLTSPGEKTVWVVSDDYFRALDSFTIDIRDEAITELEIRQAPVKTSYFIGEEFEPAGTMVYAHYEDGEEVRIGLQEVEIDDENTDHIGRKTVEISYKGEVASFDIEVKEPEVTHIEIVEYPKTTYEIGQPFDPNGLEVVYAYDNGDQTTVEEETLSLDISEYDESEPGRYEIVIEANGKAFEAIKLPVIVQNPREHLWESIVFGQSIGEDTNSIKEHEGGNIELYAHGNAGKVTQDHDGISYYYTELNAEGDNFDLSADIEVIEYAKAPHDGQESFGIMARDAIGPAWDSSVFSSNVATVGGFSGGTSEANGTQLYVRSGVISPDGEGSEGIQKNMIQEERPGSSNTFPAMEYRLQLTKTNSGFKGSLNGENETIIFEPDILNVQDDKMYVGFFVAREATINVHNIDLSVTDANVDPPKVDPPSEPVEPTLNIVSLERTSDTETYHVKAESNTEGTLRLIQEGQVIEEEGKMSLVWSCPFMHLLMIMNKHDLRLCLYPMTRKTYQTISRSSKISRL
;
A
#
# COMPACT_ATOMS: atom_id res chain seq x y z
N MET A 1 -5.59 35.43 -49.16
CA MET A 1 -6.41 35.08 -47.98
C MET A 1 -5.82 35.86 -46.83
N THR A 2 -6.51 36.90 -46.37
CA THR A 2 -6.05 37.71 -45.23
C THR A 2 -6.54 36.99 -43.99
N VAL A 3 -5.63 36.39 -43.22
CA VAL A 3 -5.98 35.77 -41.94
C VAL A 3 -6.04 36.92 -40.94
N HIS A 4 -7.23 37.21 -40.43
CA HIS A 4 -7.39 38.11 -39.30
C HIS A 4 -7.02 37.34 -38.03
N PRO A 5 -6.32 37.97 -37.06
CA PRO A 5 -6.10 37.33 -35.78
C PRO A 5 -7.45 37.01 -35.12
N LEU A 6 -7.49 35.88 -34.41
CA LEU A 6 -8.66 35.51 -33.61
C LEU A 6 -8.87 36.59 -32.54
N SER A 7 -10.08 37.11 -32.43
CA SER A 7 -10.41 38.19 -31.51
C SER A 7 -11.80 38.02 -30.94
N VAL A 8 -11.96 38.31 -29.65
CA VAL A 8 -13.21 38.27 -28.91
C VAL A 8 -14.12 39.39 -29.40
N THR A 9 -15.26 39.01 -29.96
CA THR A 9 -16.30 39.92 -30.43
C THR A 9 -17.40 40.14 -29.40
N ASP A 10 -17.61 39.20 -28.48
CA ASP A 10 -18.56 39.33 -27.37
C ASP A 10 -18.08 38.55 -26.14
N LEU A 11 -18.42 39.04 -24.94
CA LEU A 11 -18.19 38.37 -23.67
C LEU A 11 -19.52 38.20 -22.95
N THR A 12 -19.71 37.07 -22.28
CA THR A 12 -20.88 36.83 -21.44
C THR A 12 -20.43 36.25 -20.11
N VAL A 13 -20.78 36.92 -19.01
CA VAL A 13 -20.67 36.38 -17.66
C VAL A 13 -21.81 35.40 -17.47
N GLU A 14 -21.53 34.12 -17.71
CA GLU A 14 -22.50 33.04 -17.56
C GLU A 14 -22.84 32.81 -16.08
N TYR A 15 -21.82 32.91 -15.22
CA TYR A 15 -21.96 32.82 -13.77
C TYR A 15 -21.09 33.89 -13.11
N ALA A 16 -21.70 34.72 -12.27
CA ALA A 16 -21.00 35.70 -11.44
C ALA A 16 -20.18 34.99 -10.35
N PRO A 17 -19.20 35.68 -9.72
CA PRO A 17 -18.46 35.09 -8.62
C PRO A 17 -19.38 34.65 -7.49
N ALA A 18 -18.96 33.60 -6.80
CA ALA A 18 -19.60 33.06 -5.61
C ALA A 18 -19.88 34.13 -4.55
N LYS A 19 -18.85 34.94 -4.26
CA LYS A 19 -18.92 36.04 -3.30
C LYS A 19 -19.37 37.32 -4.00
N SER A 20 -20.60 37.76 -3.70
CA SER A 20 -21.21 38.99 -4.23
C SER A 20 -21.41 40.08 -3.16
N THR A 21 -21.24 39.76 -1.88
CA THR A 21 -21.24 40.72 -0.78
C THR A 21 -19.87 40.74 -0.10
N TYR A 22 -19.38 41.94 0.12
CA TYR A 22 -18.06 42.24 0.66
C TYR A 22 -18.18 43.28 1.74
N TYR A 23 -17.18 43.37 2.60
CA TYR A 23 -17.01 44.46 3.55
C TYR A 23 -15.79 45.31 3.17
N VAL A 24 -15.75 46.57 3.59
CA VAL A 24 -14.58 47.43 3.40
C VAL A 24 -13.33 46.71 3.97
N GLY A 25 -12.27 46.65 3.16
CA GLY A 25 -11.04 45.91 3.45
C GLY A 25 -11.04 44.45 2.99
N ASP A 26 -12.14 43.90 2.47
CA ASP A 26 -12.13 42.59 1.83
C ASP A 26 -11.31 42.59 0.55
N ILE A 27 -10.81 41.42 0.17
CA ILE A 27 -10.16 41.18 -1.11
C ILE A 27 -11.19 40.75 -2.16
N LEU A 28 -11.09 41.28 -3.38
CA LEU A 28 -11.90 40.84 -4.51
C LEU A 28 -11.63 39.37 -4.84
N ASN A 29 -12.64 38.53 -4.65
CA ASN A 29 -12.61 37.11 -4.96
C ASN A 29 -13.44 36.84 -6.23
N THR A 30 -12.80 36.26 -7.25
CA THR A 30 -13.47 35.91 -8.52
C THR A 30 -13.73 34.41 -8.66
N ASP A 31 -13.59 33.63 -7.60
CA ASP A 31 -13.89 32.20 -7.58
C ASP A 31 -15.36 31.96 -7.95
N GLY A 32 -15.60 30.92 -8.77
CA GLY A 32 -16.92 30.59 -9.31
C GLY A 32 -17.38 31.45 -10.49
N LEU A 33 -16.58 32.44 -10.92
CA LEU A 33 -16.84 33.21 -12.13
C LEU A 33 -16.62 32.35 -13.38
N GLU A 34 -17.62 32.25 -14.26
CA GLU A 34 -17.46 31.64 -15.58
C GLU A 34 -17.82 32.63 -16.68
N ILE A 35 -16.93 32.74 -17.67
CA ILE A 35 -17.05 33.68 -18.79
C ILE A 35 -17.05 32.89 -20.09
N GLU A 36 -18.06 33.09 -20.93
CA GLU A 36 -18.11 32.61 -22.31
C GLU A 36 -17.66 33.73 -23.26
N ALA A 37 -16.85 33.39 -24.26
CA ALA A 37 -16.42 34.31 -25.31
C ALA A 37 -16.85 33.86 -26.70
N GLU A 38 -17.35 34.80 -27.49
CA GLU A 38 -17.60 34.62 -28.92
C GLU A 38 -16.49 35.31 -29.71
N TYR A 39 -15.91 34.60 -30.69
CA TYR A 39 -14.83 35.12 -31.52
C TYR A 39 -15.28 35.52 -32.93
N ASN A 40 -14.45 36.31 -33.61
CA ASN A 40 -14.67 36.78 -34.97
C ASN A 40 -14.76 35.69 -36.06
N ASP A 41 -14.50 34.43 -35.72
CA ASP A 41 -14.71 33.26 -36.58
C ASP A 41 -16.06 32.54 -36.33
N GLY A 42 -16.86 33.05 -35.38
CA GLY A 42 -18.19 32.56 -35.02
C GLY A 42 -18.20 31.36 -34.07
N TYR A 43 -17.04 30.94 -33.53
CA TYR A 43 -16.98 29.91 -32.50
C TYR A 43 -17.15 30.52 -31.10
N LYS A 44 -18.01 29.88 -30.31
CA LYS A 44 -18.07 30.04 -28.85
C LYS A 44 -17.09 29.06 -28.22
N HIS A 45 -16.17 29.57 -27.41
CA HIS A 45 -15.32 28.72 -26.57
C HIS A 45 -15.87 28.70 -25.14
N GLY A 46 -15.76 27.53 -24.50
CA GLY A 46 -16.08 27.34 -23.07
C GLY A 46 -15.23 28.21 -22.14
N PRO A 47 -15.31 28.01 -20.81
CA PRO A 47 -14.86 29.00 -19.83
C PRO A 47 -13.44 29.48 -20.11
N LEU A 48 -13.30 30.80 -20.31
CA LEU A 48 -12.00 31.44 -20.45
C LEU A 48 -11.23 31.36 -19.13
N GLU A 49 -9.93 31.06 -19.19
CA GLU A 49 -9.04 31.17 -18.04
C GLU A 49 -8.89 32.66 -17.65
N HIS A 50 -8.82 32.96 -16.35
CA HIS A 50 -8.77 34.34 -15.79
C HIS A 50 -7.64 35.24 -16.34
N THR A 51 -6.67 34.67 -17.06
CA THR A 51 -5.51 35.37 -17.62
C THR A 51 -5.77 36.11 -18.94
N GLU A 52 -6.95 36.00 -19.53
CA GLU A 52 -7.29 36.60 -20.84
C GLU A 52 -8.26 37.80 -20.76
N VAL A 53 -8.65 38.16 -19.54
CA VAL A 53 -9.58 39.27 -19.26
C VAL A 53 -9.04 40.16 -18.14
N SER A 54 -9.42 41.44 -18.18
CA SER A 54 -9.16 42.40 -17.11
C SER A 54 -10.45 42.83 -16.42
N PHE A 55 -10.38 43.01 -15.10
CA PHE A 55 -11.50 43.50 -14.29
C PHE A 55 -11.40 45.01 -14.10
N GLN A 56 -12.52 45.72 -14.14
CA GLN A 56 -12.56 47.16 -13.89
C GLN A 56 -13.69 47.57 -12.98
N ILE A 57 -13.38 48.42 -12.00
CA ILE A 57 -14.36 49.09 -11.14
C ILE A 57 -14.25 50.60 -11.39
N GLN A 58 -15.35 51.24 -11.77
CA GLN A 58 -15.40 52.68 -12.09
C GLN A 58 -14.32 53.13 -13.11
N GLY A 59 -14.01 52.27 -14.09
CA GLY A 59 -13.03 52.55 -15.14
C GLY A 59 -11.55 52.44 -14.71
N LYS A 60 -11.28 51.93 -13.50
CA LYS A 60 -9.94 51.56 -13.06
C LYS A 60 -9.78 50.04 -13.09
N THR A 61 -8.67 49.56 -13.65
CA THR A 61 -8.30 48.15 -13.60
C THR A 61 -8.13 47.71 -12.15
N VAL A 62 -8.75 46.59 -11.81
CA VAL A 62 -8.58 45.88 -10.54
C VAL A 62 -8.16 44.43 -10.80
N HIS A 63 -7.49 43.82 -9.84
CA HIS A 63 -7.05 42.43 -9.94
C HIS A 63 -7.76 41.54 -8.90
N PRO A 64 -8.04 40.26 -9.20
CA PRO A 64 -8.33 39.28 -8.15
C PRO A 64 -7.22 39.33 -7.10
N GLY A 65 -7.56 39.36 -5.82
CA GLY A 65 -6.57 39.62 -4.77
C GLY A 65 -6.48 41.09 -4.30
N GLU A 66 -7.13 42.04 -4.98
CA GLU A 66 -7.07 43.46 -4.61
C GLU A 66 -8.06 43.84 -3.50
N VAL A 67 -7.62 44.72 -2.59
CA VAL A 67 -8.41 45.19 -1.44
C VAL A 67 -9.46 46.22 -1.86
N LEU A 68 -10.71 45.95 -1.52
CA LEU A 68 -11.88 46.78 -1.75
C LEU A 68 -12.03 47.83 -0.65
N THR A 69 -11.85 49.10 -0.97
CA THR A 69 -11.78 50.20 0.02
C THR A 69 -12.93 51.19 -0.03
N SER A 70 -13.81 51.10 -1.04
CA SER A 70 -14.90 52.06 -1.23
C SER A 70 -16.25 51.34 -1.13
N PRO A 71 -17.11 51.72 -0.18
CA PRO A 71 -18.40 51.07 0.02
C PRO A 71 -19.44 51.42 -1.06
N GLY A 72 -20.56 50.71 -1.00
CA GLY A 72 -21.71 50.75 -1.90
C GLY A 72 -21.63 49.75 -3.05
N GLU A 73 -22.77 49.53 -3.70
CA GLU A 73 -22.90 48.66 -4.88
C GLU A 73 -21.92 49.11 -5.99
N LYS A 74 -21.10 48.17 -6.47
CA LYS A 74 -20.16 48.37 -7.58
C LYS A 74 -20.51 47.41 -8.71
N THR A 75 -20.49 47.95 -9.92
CA THR A 75 -20.42 47.13 -11.14
C THR A 75 -18.96 46.81 -11.42
N VAL A 76 -18.62 45.52 -11.45
CA VAL A 76 -17.33 45.01 -11.90
C VAL A 76 -17.46 44.65 -13.37
N TRP A 77 -16.72 45.35 -14.22
CA TRP A 77 -16.67 45.09 -15.66
C TRP A 77 -15.58 44.06 -15.96
N VAL A 78 -15.94 43.00 -16.66
CA VAL A 78 -15.02 42.04 -17.27
C VAL A 78 -14.76 42.52 -18.69
N VAL A 79 -13.50 42.74 -19.04
CA VAL A 79 -13.10 43.31 -20.34
C VAL A 79 -12.10 42.39 -21.01
N SER A 80 -12.32 42.05 -22.29
CA SER A 80 -11.35 41.28 -23.06
C SER A 80 -10.08 42.11 -23.29
N ASP A 81 -8.91 41.48 -23.14
CA ASP A 81 -7.62 42.15 -23.30
C ASP A 81 -7.20 42.34 -24.77
N ASP A 82 -8.11 42.07 -25.70
CA ASP A 82 -7.87 42.07 -27.13
C ASP A 82 -8.26 43.41 -27.81
N TYR A 83 -8.13 43.45 -29.15
CA TYR A 83 -8.32 44.68 -29.92
C TYR A 83 -9.77 45.21 -29.87
N PHE A 84 -10.76 44.34 -29.73
CA PHE A 84 -12.17 44.72 -29.82
C PHE A 84 -12.79 45.09 -28.48
N ARG A 85 -12.17 44.70 -27.35
CA ARG A 85 -12.60 45.07 -25.98
C ARG A 85 -14.09 44.80 -25.74
N ALA A 86 -14.50 43.57 -26.02
CA ALA A 86 -15.79 43.08 -25.56
C ALA A 86 -15.85 43.17 -24.03
N LEU A 87 -17.05 43.42 -23.50
CA LEU A 87 -17.23 43.61 -22.06
C LEU A 87 -18.60 43.13 -21.61
N ASP A 88 -18.62 42.57 -20.42
CA ASP A 88 -19.83 42.28 -19.67
C ASP A 88 -19.57 42.59 -18.18
N SER A 89 -20.55 42.42 -17.31
CA SER A 89 -20.41 42.82 -15.92
C SER A 89 -21.21 41.98 -14.93
N PHE A 90 -20.75 42.03 -13.69
CA PHE A 90 -21.50 41.60 -12.53
C PHE A 90 -21.48 42.68 -11.45
N THR A 91 -22.34 42.55 -10.44
CA THR A 91 -22.44 43.48 -9.33
C THR A 91 -21.94 42.88 -8.04
N ILE A 92 -21.19 43.67 -7.28
CA ILE A 92 -20.81 43.36 -5.91
C ILE A 92 -21.34 44.46 -4.98
N ASP A 93 -21.76 44.09 -3.78
CA ASP A 93 -22.14 45.03 -2.72
C ASP A 93 -21.00 45.10 -1.70
N ILE A 94 -20.48 46.31 -1.43
CA ILE A 94 -19.41 46.53 -0.46
C ILE A 94 -19.99 47.30 0.71
N ARG A 95 -20.16 46.66 1.86
CA ARG A 95 -20.73 47.26 3.08
C ARG A 95 -19.65 47.92 3.92
N ASP A 96 -19.98 49.08 4.51
CA ASP A 96 -19.10 49.84 5.40
C ASP A 96 -19.43 49.51 6.86
N GLU A 97 -19.37 48.22 7.19
CA GLU A 97 -19.69 47.71 8.53
C GLU A 97 -18.43 47.11 9.13
N ALA A 98 -18.14 47.48 10.37
CA ALA A 98 -16.99 46.94 11.07
C ALA A 98 -17.28 45.51 11.57
N ILE A 99 -16.23 44.70 11.63
CA ILE A 99 -16.26 43.44 12.37
C ILE A 99 -16.34 43.77 13.87
N THR A 100 -17.19 43.06 14.58
CA THR A 100 -17.38 43.20 16.03
C THR A 100 -16.81 42.04 16.82
N GLU A 101 -16.74 40.84 16.23
CA GLU A 101 -16.24 39.63 16.86
C GLU A 101 -15.77 38.63 15.81
N LEU A 102 -14.69 37.90 16.12
CA LEU A 102 -14.30 36.68 15.42
C LEU A 102 -14.63 35.49 16.31
N GLU A 103 -15.33 34.50 15.77
CA GLU A 103 -15.79 33.31 16.50
C GLU A 103 -15.22 32.05 15.83
N ILE A 104 -14.61 31.17 16.63
CA ILE A 104 -14.28 29.81 16.21
C ILE A 104 -15.40 28.89 16.68
N ARG A 105 -16.27 28.48 15.76
CA ARG A 105 -17.38 27.56 16.06
C ARG A 105 -16.93 26.11 16.17
N GLN A 106 -15.86 25.78 15.45
CA GLN A 106 -15.26 24.45 15.45
C GLN A 106 -13.74 24.60 15.42
N ALA A 107 -13.08 24.05 16.43
CA ALA A 107 -11.64 23.88 16.48
C ALA A 107 -11.18 22.83 15.44
N PRO A 108 -9.89 22.78 15.06
CA PRO A 108 -9.40 21.78 14.12
C PRO A 108 -9.63 20.35 14.61
N VAL A 109 -9.69 19.40 13.67
CA VAL A 109 -9.90 17.97 13.96
C VAL A 109 -8.79 17.41 14.86
N LYS A 110 -7.57 17.90 14.69
CA LYS A 110 -6.40 17.50 15.45
C LYS A 110 -5.98 18.64 16.39
N THR A 111 -6.15 18.39 17.68
CA THR A 111 -5.74 19.33 18.75
C THR A 111 -4.64 18.76 19.63
N SER A 112 -4.12 17.56 19.32
CA SER A 112 -3.00 16.93 20.01
C SER A 112 -1.91 16.59 19.00
N TYR A 113 -0.69 16.97 19.33
CA TYR A 113 0.49 16.83 18.46
C TYR A 113 1.66 16.26 19.25
N PHE A 114 2.56 15.59 18.54
CA PHE A 114 3.88 15.23 19.05
C PHE A 114 4.88 16.38 18.80
N ILE A 115 5.96 16.41 19.57
CA ILE A 115 7.01 17.43 19.43
C ILE A 115 7.59 17.45 18.00
N GLY A 116 7.65 18.63 17.39
CA GLY A 116 8.15 18.82 16.01
C GLY A 116 7.20 18.36 14.89
N GLU A 117 6.00 17.88 15.22
CA GLU A 117 4.98 17.53 14.24
C GLU A 117 4.38 18.77 13.57
N GLU A 118 4.13 18.72 12.27
CA GLU A 118 3.54 19.84 11.53
C GLU A 118 2.11 20.14 12.01
N PHE A 119 1.82 21.42 12.26
CA PHE A 119 0.50 21.85 12.70
C PHE A 119 -0.52 21.79 11.55
N GLU A 120 -1.68 21.19 11.81
CA GLU A 120 -2.75 20.99 10.82
C GLU A 120 -4.04 21.72 11.24
N PRO A 121 -4.33 22.94 10.73
CA PRO A 121 -5.55 23.70 11.08
C PRO A 121 -6.83 23.11 10.45
N ALA A 122 -6.74 21.92 9.90
CA ALA A 122 -7.78 21.21 9.17
C ALA A 122 -9.09 21.08 9.97
N GLY A 123 -10.22 21.40 9.33
CA GLY A 123 -11.57 21.35 9.93
C GLY A 123 -11.96 22.51 10.84
N THR A 124 -11.11 23.54 10.97
CA THR A 124 -11.46 24.75 11.72
C THR A 124 -12.56 25.56 11.01
N MET A 125 -13.59 25.99 11.75
CA MET A 125 -14.65 26.86 11.23
C MET A 125 -14.65 28.23 11.92
N VAL A 126 -14.37 29.28 11.16
CA VAL A 126 -14.24 30.65 11.63
C VAL A 126 -15.39 31.50 11.08
N TYR A 127 -15.99 32.33 11.93
CA TYR A 127 -17.08 33.25 11.57
C TYR A 127 -16.74 34.67 12.04
N ALA A 128 -16.96 35.65 11.18
CA ALA A 128 -16.91 37.06 11.51
C ALA A 128 -18.34 37.59 11.75
N HIS A 129 -18.52 38.33 12.84
CA HIS A 129 -19.75 39.03 13.18
C HIS A 129 -19.60 40.50 12.86
N TYR A 130 -20.58 41.10 12.19
CA TYR A 130 -20.54 42.51 11.76
C TYR A 130 -21.57 43.39 12.49
N GLU A 131 -21.35 44.70 12.47
CA GLU A 131 -22.24 45.69 13.12
C GLU A 131 -23.69 45.67 12.60
N ASP A 132 -23.90 45.21 11.36
CA ASP A 132 -25.23 45.04 10.77
C ASP A 132 -25.97 43.78 11.27
N GLY A 133 -25.30 42.97 12.10
CA GLY A 133 -25.82 41.73 12.68
C GLY A 133 -25.68 40.51 11.76
N GLU A 134 -25.01 40.64 10.62
CA GLU A 134 -24.69 39.51 9.75
C GLU A 134 -23.51 38.70 10.32
N GLU A 135 -23.59 37.38 10.13
CA GLU A 135 -22.51 36.45 10.46
C GLU A 135 -21.99 35.82 9.16
N VAL A 136 -20.70 35.97 8.90
CA VAL A 136 -20.09 35.47 7.66
C VAL A 136 -19.01 34.47 7.99
N ARG A 137 -19.09 33.29 7.36
CA ARG A 137 -18.03 32.28 7.45
C ARG A 137 -16.78 32.78 6.72
N ILE A 138 -15.63 32.68 7.37
CA ILE A 138 -14.33 33.07 6.82
C ILE A 138 -13.52 31.81 6.50
N GLY A 139 -12.94 31.75 5.30
CA GLY A 139 -12.04 30.67 4.91
C GLY A 139 -10.68 30.77 5.62
N LEU A 140 -10.04 29.64 5.90
CA LEU A 140 -8.73 29.62 6.58
C LEU A 140 -7.60 30.28 5.77
N GLN A 141 -7.79 30.45 4.46
CA GLN A 141 -6.89 31.20 3.58
C GLN A 141 -7.05 32.72 3.67
N GLU A 142 -8.15 33.21 4.25
CA GLU A 142 -8.44 34.64 4.41
C GLU A 142 -8.02 35.16 5.80
N VAL A 143 -7.69 34.27 6.73
CA VAL A 143 -7.25 34.60 8.08
C VAL A 143 -5.73 34.48 8.19
N GLU A 144 -5.15 35.20 9.15
CA GLU A 144 -3.78 34.96 9.58
C GLU A 144 -3.83 34.02 10.78
N ILE A 145 -3.20 32.85 10.65
CA ILE A 145 -3.01 31.89 11.74
C ILE A 145 -1.55 32.03 12.18
N ASP A 146 -1.32 32.25 13.46
CA ASP A 146 0.03 32.20 13.99
C ASP A 146 0.55 30.76 13.84
N ASP A 147 1.62 30.60 13.06
CA ASP A 147 2.25 29.30 12.81
C ASP A 147 2.80 28.76 14.13
N GLU A 148 2.07 27.83 14.74
CA GLU A 148 2.38 27.37 16.09
C GLU A 148 3.50 26.34 16.02
N ASN A 149 4.67 26.73 16.52
CA ASN A 149 5.82 25.86 16.58
C ASN A 149 5.58 24.73 17.61
N THR A 150 5.49 23.48 17.18
CA THR A 150 5.35 22.30 18.05
C THR A 150 6.66 21.79 18.67
N ASP A 151 7.76 22.54 18.60
CA ASP A 151 9.08 22.18 19.16
C ASP A 151 9.13 22.10 20.70
N HIS A 152 8.04 22.46 21.39
CA HIS A 152 7.98 22.51 22.86
C HIS A 152 6.69 21.91 23.40
N ILE A 153 6.83 21.06 24.42
CA ILE A 153 5.71 20.42 25.11
C ILE A 153 4.81 21.42 25.86
N GLY A 154 3.55 21.03 26.04
CA GLY A 154 2.56 21.73 26.85
C GLY A 154 1.33 22.18 26.07
N ARG A 155 0.37 22.75 26.82
CA ARG A 155 -0.81 23.40 26.23
C ARG A 155 -0.38 24.72 25.58
N LYS A 156 -0.80 24.92 24.35
CA LYS A 156 -0.52 26.10 23.54
C LYS A 156 -1.83 26.68 23.05
N THR A 157 -1.86 28.00 22.89
CA THR A 157 -3.04 28.73 22.41
C THR A 157 -2.70 29.23 21.02
N VAL A 158 -3.41 28.74 20.01
CA VAL A 158 -3.28 29.18 18.62
C VAL A 158 -4.25 30.33 18.40
N GLU A 159 -3.73 31.45 17.91
CA GLU A 159 -4.51 32.63 17.58
C GLU A 159 -4.80 32.67 16.08
N ILE A 160 -6.07 32.93 15.75
CA ILE A 160 -6.54 33.23 14.40
C ILE A 160 -6.97 34.69 14.40
N SER A 161 -6.40 35.48 13.50
CA SER A 161 -6.76 36.88 13.35
C SER A 161 -7.38 37.17 11.99
N TYR A 162 -8.39 38.04 12.00
CA TYR A 162 -9.06 38.52 10.79
C TYR A 162 -9.51 39.95 11.00
N LYS A 163 -9.04 40.87 10.15
CA LYS A 163 -9.36 42.30 10.20
C LYS A 163 -9.16 42.97 11.59
N GLY A 164 -8.20 42.48 12.37
CA GLY A 164 -7.84 43.03 13.68
C GLY A 164 -8.59 42.42 14.87
N GLU A 165 -9.61 41.59 14.63
CA GLU A 165 -10.22 40.75 15.65
C GLU A 165 -9.51 39.41 15.73
N VAL A 166 -9.47 38.85 16.94
CA VAL A 166 -8.72 37.62 17.24
C VAL A 166 -9.64 36.63 17.95
N ALA A 167 -9.58 35.38 17.50
CA ALA A 167 -10.17 34.24 18.18
C ALA A 167 -9.07 33.21 18.42
N SER A 168 -9.23 32.37 19.44
CA SER A 168 -8.22 31.37 19.76
C SER A 168 -8.82 30.04 20.18
N PHE A 169 -8.02 29.00 20.02
CA PHE A 169 -8.28 27.66 20.51
C PHE A 169 -6.98 27.08 21.05
N ASP A 170 -7.10 26.03 21.86
CA ASP A 170 -5.94 25.40 22.47
C ASP A 170 -5.59 24.08 21.79
N ILE A 171 -4.28 23.84 21.66
CA ILE A 171 -3.70 22.55 21.29
C ILE A 171 -2.82 22.03 22.43
N GLU A 172 -2.53 20.73 22.41
CA GLU A 172 -1.62 20.07 23.34
C GLU A 172 -0.47 19.42 22.58
N VAL A 173 0.76 19.78 22.94
CA VAL A 173 1.97 19.15 22.41
C VAL A 173 2.57 18.26 23.48
N LYS A 174 2.79 16.99 23.16
CA LYS A 174 3.38 15.99 24.06
C LYS A 174 4.62 15.34 23.45
N GLU A 175 5.45 14.76 24.31
CA GLU A 175 6.51 13.84 23.85
C GLU A 175 5.90 12.47 23.53
N PRO A 176 6.45 11.74 22.54
CA PRO A 176 6.09 10.35 22.32
C PRO A 176 6.38 9.50 23.56
N GLU A 177 5.41 8.67 23.94
CA GLU A 177 5.53 7.79 25.08
C GLU A 177 5.64 6.34 24.61
N VAL A 178 6.61 5.62 25.16
CA VAL A 178 6.73 4.17 24.95
C VAL A 178 5.50 3.50 25.55
N THR A 179 4.79 2.73 24.71
CA THR A 179 3.57 2.03 25.09
C THR A 179 3.84 0.60 25.53
N HIS A 180 4.72 -0.11 24.81
CA HIS A 180 5.11 -1.49 25.09
C HIS A 180 6.45 -1.81 24.41
N ILE A 181 6.94 -3.04 24.64
CA ILE A 181 8.02 -3.64 23.87
C ILE A 181 7.44 -4.73 22.96
N GLU A 182 8.06 -4.94 21.81
CA GLU A 182 7.69 -6.00 20.86
C GLU A 182 8.91 -6.63 20.20
N ILE A 183 8.79 -7.87 19.76
CA ILE A 183 9.84 -8.59 19.02
C ILE A 183 9.65 -8.29 17.53
N VAL A 184 10.68 -7.74 16.87
CA VAL A 184 10.68 -7.45 15.43
C VAL A 184 11.52 -8.44 14.63
N GLU A 185 12.54 -9.03 15.25
CA GLU A 185 13.28 -10.18 14.71
C GLU A 185 13.30 -11.28 15.75
N TYR A 186 13.01 -12.51 15.32
CA TYR A 186 12.87 -13.66 16.19
C TYR A 186 14.12 -14.54 16.11
N PRO A 187 14.62 -15.05 17.25
CA PRO A 187 15.70 -16.03 17.27
C PRO A 187 15.16 -17.41 16.87
N LYS A 188 16.01 -18.44 16.93
CA LYS A 188 15.58 -19.83 16.82
C LYS A 188 14.55 -20.17 17.92
N THR A 189 13.47 -20.85 17.55
CA THR A 189 12.31 -21.16 18.42
C THR A 189 12.11 -22.65 18.65
N THR A 190 12.67 -23.50 17.79
CA THR A 190 12.55 -24.97 17.89
C THR A 190 13.94 -25.59 18.05
N TYR A 191 14.12 -26.40 19.09
CA TYR A 191 15.40 -26.98 19.51
C TYR A 191 15.30 -28.50 19.64
N GLU A 192 16.41 -29.19 19.41
CA GLU A 192 16.54 -30.61 19.76
C GLU A 192 17.07 -30.79 21.19
N ILE A 193 16.77 -31.92 21.83
CA ILE A 193 17.29 -32.25 23.17
C ILE A 193 18.81 -32.01 23.24
N GLY A 194 19.22 -31.28 24.28
CA GLY A 194 20.60 -30.93 24.58
C GLY A 194 21.12 -29.67 23.89
N GLN A 195 20.28 -28.99 23.09
CA GLN A 195 20.62 -27.69 22.54
C GLN A 195 20.29 -26.57 23.56
N PRO A 196 21.26 -25.71 23.91
CA PRO A 196 20.97 -24.56 24.74
C PRO A 196 20.12 -23.54 23.95
N PHE A 197 19.33 -22.75 24.67
CA PHE A 197 18.65 -21.59 24.09
C PHE A 197 19.69 -20.64 23.50
N ASP A 198 19.45 -20.20 22.26
CA ASP A 198 20.32 -19.29 21.52
C ASP A 198 19.53 -18.01 21.18
N PRO A 199 19.86 -16.86 21.80
CA PRO A 199 19.16 -15.60 21.55
C PRO A 199 19.60 -14.91 20.25
N ASN A 200 20.56 -15.45 19.49
CA ASN A 200 21.02 -14.83 18.25
C ASN A 200 19.85 -14.63 17.27
N GLY A 201 19.74 -13.41 16.73
CA GLY A 201 18.64 -13.00 15.85
C GLY A 201 17.41 -12.44 16.57
N LEU A 202 17.42 -12.36 17.90
CA LEU A 202 16.39 -11.64 18.66
C LEU A 202 16.62 -10.12 18.56
N GLU A 203 15.68 -9.39 17.96
CA GLU A 203 15.60 -7.94 18.03
C GLU A 203 14.29 -7.51 18.69
N VAL A 204 14.40 -6.67 19.71
CA VAL A 204 13.28 -6.12 20.47
C VAL A 204 13.27 -4.61 20.32
N VAL A 205 12.11 -3.99 20.14
CA VAL A 205 11.95 -2.53 20.03
C VAL A 205 11.02 -2.00 21.10
N TYR A 206 11.23 -0.75 21.48
CA TYR A 206 10.22 0.08 22.14
C TYR A 206 9.25 0.64 21.09
N ALA A 207 7.96 0.37 21.25
CA ALA A 207 6.90 0.91 20.40
C ALA A 207 6.28 2.16 21.04
N TYR A 208 6.24 3.27 20.32
CA TYR A 208 5.75 4.56 20.80
C TYR A 208 4.30 4.80 20.37
N ASP A 209 3.58 5.64 21.12
CA ASP A 209 2.19 6.00 20.84
C ASP A 209 2.00 6.83 19.56
N ASN A 210 3.08 7.38 19.01
CA ASN A 210 3.11 8.02 17.69
C ASN A 210 3.36 7.03 16.53
N GLY A 211 3.59 5.75 16.83
CA GLY A 211 3.89 4.71 15.84
C GLY A 211 5.39 4.55 15.50
N ASP A 212 6.27 5.35 16.10
CA ASP A 212 7.71 5.16 15.98
C ASP A 212 8.16 3.92 16.76
N GLN A 213 9.32 3.39 16.36
CA GLN A 213 9.99 2.28 17.04
C GLN A 213 11.45 2.65 17.30
N THR A 214 12.03 2.12 18.37
CA THR A 214 13.47 2.22 18.64
C THR A 214 13.99 0.91 19.23
N THR A 215 15.07 0.38 18.67
CA THR A 215 15.72 -0.84 19.16
C THR A 215 16.07 -0.75 20.64
N VAL A 216 15.73 -1.79 21.40
CA VAL A 216 16.14 -1.98 22.78
C VAL A 216 17.61 -2.41 22.78
N GLU A 217 18.46 -1.62 23.42
CA GLU A 217 19.88 -1.94 23.55
C GLU A 217 20.07 -3.26 24.32
N GLU A 218 20.95 -4.14 23.81
CA GLU A 218 21.20 -5.48 24.34
C GLU A 218 21.55 -5.45 25.84
N GLU A 219 22.32 -4.45 26.29
CA GLU A 219 22.70 -4.28 27.71
C GLU A 219 21.51 -4.05 28.65
N THR A 220 20.38 -3.60 28.11
CA THR A 220 19.14 -3.35 28.86
C THR A 220 18.16 -4.51 28.74
N LEU A 221 18.37 -5.45 27.82
CA LEU A 221 17.51 -6.60 27.65
C LEU A 221 17.83 -7.68 28.69
N SER A 222 16.81 -8.20 29.37
CA SER A 222 16.91 -9.33 30.29
C SER A 222 16.10 -10.51 29.75
N LEU A 223 16.73 -11.68 29.75
CA LEU A 223 16.12 -12.94 29.33
C LEU A 223 16.08 -13.88 30.54
N ASP A 224 14.88 -14.20 31.01
CA ASP A 224 14.68 -15.25 31.99
C ASP A 224 14.41 -16.57 31.27
N ILE A 225 15.41 -17.45 31.35
CA ILE A 225 15.41 -18.80 30.77
C ILE A 225 15.27 -19.89 31.85
N SER A 226 14.92 -19.53 33.09
CA SER A 226 14.94 -20.47 34.22
C SER A 226 13.97 -21.65 34.08
N GLU A 227 12.90 -21.47 33.31
CA GLU A 227 11.93 -22.53 32.98
C GLU A 227 12.35 -23.35 31.75
N TYR A 228 13.36 -22.94 30.98
CA TYR A 228 13.83 -23.67 29.81
C TYR A 228 14.62 -24.92 30.24
N ASP A 229 14.14 -26.10 29.86
CA ASP A 229 14.80 -27.38 30.07
C ASP A 229 15.19 -28.02 28.73
N GLU A 230 16.48 -27.93 28.38
CA GLU A 230 17.04 -28.54 27.17
C GLU A 230 17.03 -30.08 27.20
N SER A 231 16.78 -30.71 28.36
CA SER A 231 16.87 -32.16 28.52
C SER A 231 15.54 -32.91 28.31
N GLU A 232 14.42 -32.19 28.33
CA GLU A 232 13.09 -32.77 28.19
C GLU A 232 12.30 -32.13 27.02
N PRO A 233 11.68 -32.94 26.14
CA PRO A 233 10.76 -32.40 25.14
C PRO A 233 9.59 -31.66 25.78
N GLY A 234 9.29 -30.47 25.29
CA GLY A 234 8.26 -29.62 25.86
C GLY A 234 8.17 -28.25 25.20
N ARG A 235 7.12 -27.52 25.56
CA ARG A 235 6.96 -26.10 25.23
C ARG A 235 7.35 -25.27 26.45
N TYR A 236 8.28 -24.35 26.26
CA TYR A 236 8.81 -23.46 27.28
C TYR A 236 8.56 -22.00 26.91
N GLU A 237 8.57 -21.10 27.88
CA GLU A 237 8.42 -19.66 27.66
C GLU A 237 9.69 -18.95 28.12
N ILE A 238 10.35 -18.25 27.21
CA ILE A 238 11.43 -17.32 27.54
C ILE A 238 10.81 -15.97 27.85
N VAL A 239 11.04 -15.46 29.07
CA VAL A 239 10.48 -14.18 29.49
C VAL A 239 11.48 -13.08 29.15
N ILE A 240 11.03 -12.11 28.36
CA ILE A 240 11.85 -11.01 27.85
C ILE A 240 11.38 -9.72 28.52
N GLU A 241 12.32 -9.05 29.17
CA GLU A 241 12.10 -7.78 29.86
C GLU A 241 13.09 -6.73 29.37
N ALA A 242 12.62 -5.51 29.16
CA ALA A 242 13.48 -4.36 28.89
C ALA A 242 13.70 -3.57 30.19
N ASN A 243 14.91 -3.64 30.74
CA ASN A 243 15.28 -2.99 31.98
C ASN A 243 15.28 -1.46 31.82
N GLY A 244 14.45 -0.76 32.60
CA GLY A 244 14.45 0.70 32.64
C GLY A 244 13.05 1.32 32.76
N LYS A 245 12.01 0.59 32.32
CA LYS A 245 10.60 0.97 32.46
C LYS A 245 9.76 -0.28 32.76
N ALA A 246 8.71 -0.14 33.55
CA ALA A 246 7.82 -1.25 33.89
C ALA A 246 6.81 -1.46 32.76
N PHE A 247 7.04 -2.46 31.91
CA PHE A 247 6.11 -2.94 30.89
C PHE A 247 5.70 -4.38 31.18
N GLU A 248 4.63 -4.86 30.54
CA GLU A 248 4.35 -6.29 30.53
C GLU A 248 5.48 -7.02 29.79
N ALA A 249 6.05 -8.04 30.42
CA ALA A 249 7.11 -8.85 29.83
C ALA A 249 6.58 -9.63 28.63
N ILE A 250 7.40 -9.75 27.58
CA ILE A 250 7.06 -10.59 26.43
C ILE A 250 7.36 -12.04 26.78
N LYS A 251 6.48 -12.95 26.37
CA LYS A 251 6.66 -14.39 26.50
C LYS A 251 6.94 -14.97 25.12
N LEU A 252 8.19 -15.30 24.84
CA LEU A 252 8.60 -15.97 23.61
C LEU A 252 8.46 -17.49 23.83
N PRO A 253 7.49 -18.16 23.18
CA PRO A 253 7.39 -19.60 23.29
C PRO A 253 8.51 -20.27 22.48
N VAL A 254 9.08 -21.34 23.02
CA VAL A 254 10.04 -22.19 22.33
C VAL A 254 9.66 -23.66 22.54
N ILE A 255 10.08 -24.53 21.62
CA ILE A 255 9.85 -25.97 21.70
C ILE A 255 11.19 -26.71 21.75
N VAL A 256 11.32 -27.64 22.68
CA VAL A 256 12.36 -28.68 22.66
C VAL A 256 11.71 -29.98 22.20
N GLN A 257 12.32 -30.65 21.23
CA GLN A 257 11.82 -31.90 20.68
C GLN A 257 12.92 -32.97 20.60
N ASN A 258 12.50 -34.23 20.46
CA ASN A 258 13.46 -35.30 20.18
C ASN A 258 14.10 -35.08 18.79
N PRO A 259 15.35 -35.50 18.57
CA PRO A 259 15.94 -35.49 17.25
C PRO A 259 15.04 -36.22 16.24
N ARG A 260 14.79 -35.57 15.11
CA ARG A 260 13.90 -36.09 14.05
C ARG A 260 14.76 -36.67 12.93
N GLU A 261 14.71 -37.98 12.74
CA GLU A 261 15.27 -38.59 11.54
C GLU A 261 14.26 -38.51 10.39
N HIS A 262 14.69 -37.96 9.26
CA HIS A 262 13.88 -37.84 8.06
C HIS A 262 14.09 -39.05 7.15
N LEU A 263 13.02 -39.78 6.85
CA LEU A 263 13.04 -40.86 5.88
C LEU A 263 12.88 -40.29 4.48
N TRP A 264 13.91 -40.46 3.66
CA TRP A 264 13.87 -40.06 2.26
C TRP A 264 13.35 -41.20 1.38
N GLU A 265 12.48 -40.86 0.45
CA GLU A 265 11.84 -41.76 -0.50
C GLU A 265 11.98 -41.25 -1.94
N SER A 266 11.78 -42.14 -2.90
CA SER A 266 11.84 -41.83 -4.33
C SER A 266 10.53 -42.22 -5.01
N ILE A 267 10.03 -41.36 -5.89
CA ILE A 267 8.84 -41.64 -6.71
C ILE A 267 8.97 -41.00 -8.09
N VAL A 268 8.37 -41.64 -9.10
CA VAL A 268 8.17 -41.07 -10.43
C VAL A 268 6.68 -41.15 -10.74
N PHE A 269 6.06 -40.05 -11.13
CA PHE A 269 4.62 -40.02 -11.45
C PHE A 269 4.29 -38.81 -12.33
N GLY A 270 3.07 -38.80 -12.87
CA GLY A 270 2.50 -37.71 -13.63
C GLY A 270 2.80 -37.77 -15.13
N GLN A 271 2.36 -36.76 -15.87
CA GLN A 271 2.29 -36.88 -17.32
C GLN A 271 3.66 -36.97 -18.01
N SER A 272 3.70 -37.72 -19.11
CA SER A 272 4.86 -37.81 -20.00
C SER A 272 6.10 -38.46 -19.37
N ILE A 273 5.97 -39.12 -18.21
CA ILE A 273 7.04 -39.96 -17.64
C ILE A 273 7.25 -41.26 -18.45
N GLY A 274 8.39 -41.91 -18.24
CA GLY A 274 8.65 -43.25 -18.76
C GLY A 274 9.76 -43.97 -18.00
N GLU A 275 9.66 -45.30 -17.87
CA GLU A 275 10.61 -46.13 -17.12
C GLU A 275 12.06 -46.03 -17.63
N ASP A 276 12.25 -45.88 -18.94
CA ASP A 276 13.58 -45.75 -19.56
C ASP A 276 14.11 -44.30 -19.57
N THR A 277 13.25 -43.33 -19.26
CA THR A 277 13.54 -41.89 -19.45
C THR A 277 13.52 -41.08 -18.16
N ASN A 278 13.04 -41.65 -17.06
CA ASN A 278 13.06 -41.09 -15.72
C ASN A 278 13.80 -42.02 -14.77
N SER A 279 14.66 -41.49 -13.90
CA SER A 279 15.12 -42.26 -12.74
C SER A 279 15.57 -41.37 -11.59
N ILE A 280 15.64 -41.98 -10.41
CA ILE A 280 16.33 -41.48 -9.23
C ILE A 280 17.33 -42.55 -8.79
N LYS A 281 18.57 -42.16 -8.49
CA LYS A 281 19.60 -43.06 -7.99
C LYS A 281 20.39 -42.40 -6.86
N GLU A 282 20.47 -43.11 -5.75
CA GLU A 282 21.38 -42.79 -4.66
C GLU A 282 22.73 -43.46 -4.91
N HIS A 283 23.81 -42.68 -4.91
CA HIS A 283 25.16 -43.20 -5.18
C HIS A 283 25.93 -43.48 -3.88
N GLU A 284 26.94 -44.36 -3.97
CA GLU A 284 27.91 -44.60 -2.91
C GLU A 284 28.73 -43.32 -2.65
N GLY A 285 28.30 -42.52 -1.68
CA GLY A 285 28.81 -41.17 -1.45
C GLY A 285 27.75 -40.18 -0.93
N GLY A 286 26.47 -40.57 -1.00
CA GLY A 286 25.35 -39.78 -0.47
C GLY A 286 24.80 -38.73 -1.43
N ASN A 287 25.32 -38.65 -2.66
CA ASN A 287 24.75 -37.80 -3.70
C ASN A 287 23.59 -38.50 -4.41
N ILE A 288 22.57 -37.72 -4.77
CA ILE A 288 21.35 -38.22 -5.40
C ILE A 288 21.30 -37.72 -6.85
N GLU A 289 21.33 -38.65 -7.80
CA GLU A 289 21.15 -38.35 -9.22
C GLU A 289 19.67 -38.44 -9.59
N LEU A 290 19.11 -37.37 -10.13
CA LEU A 290 17.77 -37.36 -10.70
C LEU A 290 17.88 -37.02 -12.19
N TYR A 291 17.17 -37.76 -13.03
CA TYR A 291 17.08 -37.40 -14.45
C TYR A 291 15.68 -37.59 -15.05
N ALA A 292 15.40 -36.75 -16.04
CA ALA A 292 14.27 -36.79 -16.94
C ALA A 292 14.76 -36.41 -18.37
N HIS A 293 14.93 -37.42 -19.23
CA HIS A 293 15.57 -37.26 -20.54
C HIS A 293 14.56 -36.85 -21.64
N GLY A 294 14.92 -35.89 -22.48
CA GLY A 294 14.14 -35.50 -23.65
C GLY A 294 12.80 -34.84 -23.28
N ASN A 295 11.72 -35.56 -23.58
CA ASN A 295 10.36 -35.10 -23.30
C ASN A 295 9.76 -35.73 -22.04
N ALA A 296 10.59 -36.41 -21.25
CA ALA A 296 10.15 -37.12 -20.06
C ALA A 296 9.71 -36.14 -18.96
N GLY A 297 8.48 -36.30 -18.49
CA GLY A 297 7.91 -35.38 -17.52
C GLY A 297 7.60 -33.98 -18.09
N LYS A 298 7.10 -33.11 -17.21
CA LYS A 298 6.80 -31.69 -17.46
C LYS A 298 6.47 -31.00 -16.14
N VAL A 299 6.69 -29.70 -16.08
CA VAL A 299 5.99 -28.81 -15.14
C VAL A 299 5.18 -27.82 -15.94
N THR A 300 3.88 -27.75 -15.69
CA THR A 300 2.97 -26.79 -16.33
C THR A 300 2.17 -26.02 -15.29
N GLN A 301 1.38 -25.05 -15.75
CA GLN A 301 0.47 -24.26 -14.92
C GLN A 301 -0.54 -25.10 -14.12
N ASP A 302 -0.77 -26.35 -14.51
CA ASP A 302 -1.91 -27.15 -14.06
C ASP A 302 -1.59 -28.61 -13.75
N HIS A 303 -0.45 -29.17 -14.16
CA HIS A 303 -0.09 -30.54 -13.80
C HIS A 303 1.41 -30.80 -13.95
N ASP A 304 1.87 -31.88 -13.31
CA ASP A 304 3.27 -32.27 -13.31
C ASP A 304 3.46 -33.69 -13.88
N GLY A 305 4.69 -33.94 -14.32
CA GLY A 305 5.26 -35.26 -14.46
C GLY A 305 6.73 -35.19 -14.08
N ILE A 306 7.14 -35.88 -13.02
CA ILE A 306 8.44 -35.65 -12.38
C ILE A 306 9.08 -36.94 -11.90
N SER A 307 10.42 -36.91 -11.82
CA SER A 307 11.19 -37.77 -10.92
C SER A 307 11.41 -37.00 -9.62
N TYR A 308 11.06 -37.56 -8.47
CA TYR A 308 11.01 -36.85 -7.19
C TYR A 308 11.64 -37.66 -6.04
N TYR A 309 12.56 -37.02 -5.31
CA TYR A 309 13.23 -37.57 -4.12
C TYR A 309 12.87 -36.69 -2.93
N TYR A 310 12.17 -37.21 -1.93
CA TYR A 310 11.47 -36.39 -0.93
C TYR A 310 11.45 -37.02 0.47
N THR A 311 11.14 -36.20 1.47
CA THR A 311 10.70 -36.64 2.80
C THR A 311 9.30 -36.09 3.08
N GLU A 312 8.56 -36.76 3.97
CA GLU A 312 7.26 -36.28 4.45
C GLU A 312 7.42 -35.38 5.68
N LEU A 313 6.68 -34.26 5.69
CA LEU A 313 6.54 -33.34 6.83
C LEU A 313 5.05 -33.09 7.12
N ASN A 314 4.73 -32.63 8.32
CA ASN A 314 3.35 -32.30 8.70
C ASN A 314 2.95 -30.96 8.10
N ALA A 315 1.89 -30.92 7.28
CA ALA A 315 1.54 -29.72 6.53
C ALA A 315 1.03 -28.56 7.41
N GLU A 316 0.39 -28.87 8.54
CA GLU A 316 -0.21 -27.88 9.45
C GLU A 316 0.81 -27.28 10.43
N GLY A 317 1.63 -28.14 11.05
CA GLY A 317 2.50 -27.79 12.17
C GLY A 317 3.95 -27.55 11.82
N ASP A 318 4.45 -28.05 10.67
CA ASP A 318 5.86 -27.88 10.31
C ASP A 318 6.06 -26.64 9.41
N ASN A 319 7.07 -25.85 9.73
CA ASN A 319 7.82 -25.01 8.80
C ASN A 319 9.16 -25.70 8.49
N PHE A 320 9.81 -25.31 7.39
CA PHE A 320 11.06 -25.94 7.00
C PHE A 320 12.03 -24.98 6.32
N ASP A 321 13.31 -25.32 6.40
CA ASP A 321 14.38 -24.77 5.58
C ASP A 321 15.13 -25.94 4.94
N LEU A 322 15.07 -26.06 3.61
CA LEU A 322 15.77 -27.09 2.85
C LEU A 322 16.77 -26.42 1.92
N SER A 323 18.04 -26.81 2.03
CA SER A 323 19.09 -26.35 1.13
C SER A 323 20.00 -27.49 0.65
N ALA A 324 20.55 -27.34 -0.56
CA ALA A 324 21.52 -28.29 -1.11
C ALA A 324 22.35 -27.68 -2.25
N ASP A 325 23.53 -28.24 -2.48
CA ASP A 325 24.35 -27.91 -3.62
C ASP A 325 23.89 -28.73 -4.83
N ILE A 326 23.58 -28.06 -5.94
CA ILE A 326 23.04 -28.71 -7.14
C ILE A 326 24.06 -28.65 -8.28
N GLU A 327 24.50 -29.83 -8.73
CA GLU A 327 25.23 -29.99 -9.99
C GLU A 327 24.24 -30.20 -11.12
N VAL A 328 24.20 -29.27 -12.07
CA VAL A 328 23.33 -29.38 -13.25
C VAL A 328 24.13 -29.98 -14.40
N ILE A 329 23.87 -31.25 -14.69
CA ILE A 329 24.53 -31.98 -15.77
C ILE A 329 23.93 -31.55 -17.11
N GLU A 330 22.60 -31.52 -17.19
CA GLU A 330 21.85 -31.18 -18.38
C GLU A 330 20.59 -30.42 -18.03
N TYR A 331 20.41 -29.24 -18.62
CA TYR A 331 19.22 -28.40 -18.53
C TYR A 331 19.40 -27.19 -19.46
N ALA A 332 18.40 -26.68 -20.17
CA ALA A 332 17.16 -27.26 -20.69
C ALA A 332 17.30 -27.51 -22.21
N LYS A 333 16.20 -27.73 -22.94
CA LYS A 333 16.25 -27.73 -24.41
C LYS A 333 16.73 -26.39 -24.97
N ALA A 334 17.20 -26.40 -26.22
CA ALA A 334 17.59 -25.21 -26.96
C ALA A 334 16.98 -25.23 -28.37
N PRO A 335 15.93 -24.41 -28.65
CA PRO A 335 15.22 -23.54 -27.70
C PRO A 335 14.44 -24.35 -26.64
N HIS A 336 14.16 -23.73 -25.49
CA HIS A 336 13.30 -24.31 -24.45
C HIS A 336 11.82 -24.27 -24.85
N ASP A 337 11.03 -25.21 -24.33
CA ASP A 337 9.60 -25.31 -24.62
C ASP A 337 8.68 -24.90 -23.46
N GLY A 338 9.25 -24.45 -22.34
CA GLY A 338 8.52 -23.81 -21.24
C GLY A 338 8.05 -24.77 -20.16
N GLN A 339 8.45 -26.04 -20.22
CA GLN A 339 8.01 -27.10 -19.29
C GLN A 339 9.19 -27.79 -18.57
N GLU A 340 10.41 -27.35 -18.85
CA GLU A 340 11.64 -27.85 -18.26
C GLU A 340 11.85 -27.23 -16.89
N SER A 341 12.10 -28.06 -15.88
CA SER A 341 12.35 -27.57 -14.53
C SER A 341 13.13 -28.58 -13.69
N PHE A 342 13.88 -28.08 -12.73
CA PHE A 342 14.52 -28.87 -11.68
C PHE A 342 14.68 -28.03 -10.42
N GLY A 343 14.98 -28.66 -9.29
CA GLY A 343 15.39 -27.97 -8.08
C GLY A 343 14.77 -28.58 -6.83
N ILE A 344 14.51 -27.73 -5.84
CA ILE A 344 13.84 -28.09 -4.59
C ILE A 344 12.35 -27.78 -4.73
N MET A 345 11.49 -28.75 -4.45
CA MET A 345 10.03 -28.63 -4.50
C MET A 345 9.41 -29.12 -3.20
N ALA A 346 8.50 -28.33 -2.67
CA ALA A 346 7.51 -28.73 -1.67
C ALA A 346 6.14 -28.83 -2.34
N ARG A 347 5.36 -29.87 -2.02
CA ARG A 347 4.06 -30.14 -2.62
C ARG A 347 3.10 -30.80 -1.63
N ASP A 348 1.80 -30.56 -1.78
CA ASP A 348 0.76 -31.03 -0.84
C ASP A 348 0.13 -32.37 -1.23
N ALA A 349 0.51 -32.96 -2.35
CA ALA A 349 0.00 -34.26 -2.78
C ALA A 349 0.96 -34.92 -3.77
N ILE A 350 1.08 -36.24 -3.73
CA ILE A 350 1.85 -37.04 -4.70
C ILE A 350 0.96 -38.08 -5.40
N GLY A 351 1.27 -38.36 -6.67
CA GLY A 351 0.53 -39.33 -7.46
C GLY A 351 0.97 -40.77 -7.21
N PRO A 352 0.24 -41.76 -7.73
CA PRO A 352 0.67 -43.15 -7.67
C PRO A 352 1.97 -43.37 -8.45
N ALA A 353 2.87 -44.18 -7.90
CA ALA A 353 4.15 -44.48 -8.53
C ALA A 353 3.96 -45.09 -9.94
N TRP A 354 4.70 -44.55 -10.90
CA TRP A 354 4.69 -44.88 -12.32
C TRP A 354 3.34 -44.67 -13.03
N ASP A 355 2.42 -43.91 -12.43
CA ASP A 355 1.22 -43.46 -13.12
C ASP A 355 1.53 -42.27 -14.01
N SER A 356 1.14 -42.36 -15.28
CA SER A 356 1.39 -41.31 -16.29
C SER A 356 0.16 -40.44 -16.56
N SER A 357 -0.88 -40.54 -15.72
CA SER A 357 -2.07 -39.69 -15.77
C SER A 357 -1.74 -38.23 -15.49
N VAL A 358 -2.72 -37.36 -15.74
CA VAL A 358 -2.72 -36.00 -15.17
C VAL A 358 -2.58 -36.12 -13.65
N PHE A 359 -1.69 -35.32 -13.08
CA PHE A 359 -1.62 -35.13 -11.63
C PHE A 359 -1.22 -33.69 -11.33
N SER A 360 -2.03 -33.01 -10.54
CA SER A 360 -1.85 -31.63 -10.11
C SER A 360 -1.73 -31.55 -8.59
N SER A 361 -0.99 -30.56 -8.11
CA SER A 361 -0.90 -30.25 -6.69
C SER A 361 -0.56 -28.78 -6.47
N ASN A 362 -0.78 -28.28 -5.27
CA ASN A 362 -0.14 -27.04 -4.87
C ASN A 362 1.36 -27.32 -4.71
N VAL A 363 2.19 -26.37 -5.16
CA VAL A 363 3.65 -26.51 -5.06
C VAL A 363 4.29 -25.18 -4.72
N ALA A 364 5.41 -25.24 -4.01
CA ALA A 364 6.39 -24.17 -3.88
C ALA A 364 7.75 -24.71 -4.28
N THR A 365 8.44 -24.00 -5.17
CA THR A 365 9.64 -24.53 -5.83
C THR A 365 10.69 -23.44 -6.00
N VAL A 366 11.95 -23.80 -5.74
CA VAL A 366 13.11 -23.00 -6.13
C VAL A 366 14.03 -23.81 -7.05
N GLY A 367 14.46 -23.23 -8.16
CA GLY A 367 15.41 -23.87 -9.07
C GLY A 367 15.26 -23.40 -10.51
N GLY A 368 15.85 -24.15 -11.44
CA GLY A 368 15.74 -23.86 -12.86
C GLY A 368 14.30 -24.03 -13.34
N PHE A 369 13.74 -22.99 -13.94
CA PHE A 369 12.44 -23.08 -14.60
C PHE A 369 12.45 -22.29 -15.92
N SER A 370 12.01 -22.92 -17.00
CA SER A 370 11.89 -22.24 -18.29
C SER A 370 10.58 -21.45 -18.41
N GLY A 371 9.53 -21.86 -17.70
CA GLY A 371 8.32 -21.07 -17.42
C GLY A 371 7.40 -20.71 -18.59
N GLY A 372 7.87 -20.83 -19.83
CA GLY A 372 7.12 -20.56 -21.05
C GLY A 372 8.06 -20.49 -22.26
N THR A 373 7.53 -20.71 -23.47
CA THR A 373 8.34 -20.76 -24.71
C THR A 373 9.06 -19.45 -25.05
N SER A 374 8.56 -18.33 -24.54
CA SER A 374 9.12 -16.97 -24.75
C SER A 374 9.63 -16.33 -23.47
N GLU A 375 9.51 -17.03 -22.35
CA GLU A 375 9.89 -16.53 -21.04
C GLU A 375 11.40 -16.64 -20.84
N ALA A 376 11.93 -15.77 -19.98
CA ALA A 376 13.31 -15.87 -19.55
C ALA A 376 13.53 -17.18 -18.76
N ASN A 377 14.64 -17.85 -19.05
CA ASN A 377 15.00 -19.11 -18.43
C ASN A 377 16.16 -18.89 -17.46
N GLY A 378 15.95 -19.28 -16.20
CA GLY A 378 16.89 -19.06 -15.12
C GLY A 378 16.46 -19.72 -13.83
N THR A 379 17.11 -19.35 -12.74
CA THR A 379 16.76 -19.78 -11.37
C THR A 379 15.62 -18.91 -10.85
N GLN A 380 14.53 -19.52 -10.40
CA GLN A 380 13.31 -18.84 -9.97
C GLN A 380 12.75 -19.46 -8.70
N LEU A 381 12.08 -18.65 -7.89
CA LEU A 381 11.08 -19.11 -6.94
C LEU A 381 9.73 -19.11 -7.66
N TYR A 382 8.96 -20.19 -7.59
CA TYR A 382 7.60 -20.21 -8.13
C TYR A 382 6.65 -21.05 -7.28
N VAL A 383 5.38 -20.68 -7.30
CA VAL A 383 4.30 -21.27 -6.53
C VAL A 383 3.10 -21.53 -7.44
N ARG A 384 2.49 -22.71 -7.32
CA ARG A 384 1.17 -23.02 -7.87
C ARG A 384 0.18 -23.13 -6.73
N SER A 385 -0.87 -22.32 -6.76
CA SER A 385 -1.93 -22.24 -5.74
C SER A 385 -3.30 -22.64 -6.28
N GLY A 386 -4.26 -22.81 -5.37
CA GLY A 386 -5.67 -23.04 -5.68
C GLY A 386 -6.03 -24.47 -6.10
N VAL A 387 -5.07 -25.38 -6.22
CA VAL A 387 -5.35 -26.75 -6.66
C VAL A 387 -6.06 -27.51 -5.53
N ILE A 388 -7.32 -27.88 -5.75
CA ILE A 388 -8.13 -28.61 -4.77
C ILE A 388 -8.27 -30.11 -5.10
N SER A 389 -7.81 -30.53 -6.27
CA SER A 389 -7.95 -31.91 -6.75
C SER A 389 -6.84 -32.30 -7.74
N PRO A 390 -6.45 -33.59 -7.82
CA PRO A 390 -5.36 -34.06 -8.69
C PRO A 390 -5.58 -33.85 -10.19
N ASP A 391 -6.80 -33.56 -10.63
CA ASP A 391 -7.10 -33.24 -12.04
C ASP A 391 -6.86 -31.77 -12.41
N GLY A 392 -6.45 -30.94 -11.44
CA GLY A 392 -6.17 -29.52 -11.62
C GLY A 392 -7.36 -28.59 -11.34
N GLU A 393 -8.46 -29.10 -10.79
CA GLU A 393 -9.57 -28.27 -10.34
C GLU A 393 -9.08 -27.19 -9.36
N GLY A 394 -9.56 -25.96 -9.56
CA GLY A 394 -9.26 -24.80 -8.71
C GLY A 394 -7.94 -24.07 -8.99
N SER A 395 -7.05 -24.63 -9.82
CA SER A 395 -5.73 -24.03 -10.09
C SER A 395 -5.82 -22.56 -10.49
N GLU A 396 -5.05 -21.71 -9.80
CA GLU A 396 -4.91 -20.28 -10.08
C GLU A 396 -3.70 -20.00 -10.99
N GLY A 397 -2.98 -21.04 -11.40
CA GLY A 397 -1.77 -20.95 -12.21
C GLY A 397 -0.51 -20.79 -11.36
N ILE A 398 0.58 -20.35 -12.01
CA ILE A 398 1.89 -20.22 -11.38
C ILE A 398 2.26 -18.74 -11.19
N GLN A 399 2.51 -18.35 -9.94
CA GLN A 399 3.24 -17.14 -9.60
C GLN A 399 4.74 -17.44 -9.58
N LYS A 400 5.57 -16.54 -10.10
CA LYS A 400 7.03 -16.74 -10.18
C LYS A 400 7.81 -15.45 -10.00
N ASN A 401 8.93 -15.54 -9.29
CA ASN A 401 9.92 -14.48 -9.09
C ASN A 401 11.28 -14.97 -9.59
N MET A 402 11.89 -14.23 -10.51
CA MET A 402 13.22 -14.53 -11.02
C MET A 402 14.29 -14.18 -9.98
N ILE A 403 15.13 -15.15 -9.62
CA ILE A 403 16.29 -14.96 -8.72
C ILE A 403 17.54 -14.64 -9.54
N GLN A 404 17.77 -15.42 -10.60
CA GLN A 404 18.89 -15.20 -11.52
C GLN A 404 18.47 -15.55 -12.95
N GLU A 405 18.49 -14.55 -13.83
CA GLU A 405 18.19 -14.69 -15.26
C GLU A 405 19.40 -15.24 -16.05
N GLU A 406 19.94 -16.36 -15.59
CA GLU A 406 21.00 -17.10 -16.26
C GLU A 406 20.63 -18.58 -16.24
N ARG A 407 20.66 -19.22 -17.41
CA ARG A 407 20.33 -20.64 -17.52
C ARG A 407 21.39 -21.47 -16.76
N PRO A 408 20.98 -22.29 -15.78
CA PRO A 408 21.90 -23.19 -15.07
C PRO A 408 22.44 -24.29 -15.99
N GLY A 409 23.70 -24.66 -15.77
CA GLY A 409 24.37 -25.77 -16.44
C GLY A 409 25.75 -26.03 -15.86
N SER A 410 26.42 -27.07 -16.35
CA SER A 410 27.66 -27.59 -15.77
C SER A 410 28.82 -26.60 -15.62
N SER A 411 28.81 -25.46 -16.32
CA SER A 411 29.83 -24.42 -16.19
C SER A 411 29.55 -23.36 -15.12
N ASN A 412 28.31 -23.19 -14.70
CA ASN A 412 27.89 -22.16 -13.73
C ASN A 412 27.16 -22.73 -12.50
N THR A 413 27.14 -24.06 -12.35
CA THR A 413 26.62 -24.74 -11.16
C THR A 413 27.68 -25.54 -10.41
N PHE A 414 27.31 -26.14 -9.29
CA PHE A 414 28.20 -27.05 -8.55
C PHE A 414 28.70 -28.17 -9.48
N PRO A 415 29.93 -28.67 -9.32
CA PRO A 415 31.01 -28.15 -8.47
C PRO A 415 31.85 -27.06 -9.16
N ALA A 416 31.55 -26.68 -10.41
CA ALA A 416 32.33 -25.68 -11.15
C ALA A 416 32.23 -24.28 -10.52
N MET A 417 31.04 -23.94 -10.02
CA MET A 417 30.72 -22.72 -9.29
C MET A 417 29.80 -23.06 -8.12
N GLU A 418 29.69 -22.19 -7.13
CA GLU A 418 28.69 -22.34 -6.08
C GLU A 418 27.28 -22.21 -6.68
N TYR A 419 26.43 -23.20 -6.39
CA TYR A 419 25.03 -23.20 -6.79
C TYR A 419 24.24 -23.98 -5.73
N ARG A 420 24.01 -23.30 -4.62
CA ARG A 420 23.28 -23.81 -3.47
C ARG A 420 21.87 -23.22 -3.48
N LEU A 421 20.89 -24.07 -3.75
CA LEU A 421 19.47 -23.67 -3.68
C LEU A 421 18.98 -23.76 -2.25
N GLN A 422 18.08 -22.86 -1.86
CA GLN A 422 17.39 -22.90 -0.58
C GLN A 422 15.91 -22.56 -0.76
N LEU A 423 15.04 -23.40 -0.22
CA LEU A 423 13.60 -23.18 -0.12
C LEU A 423 13.21 -23.18 1.35
N THR A 424 12.59 -22.11 1.80
CA THR A 424 12.14 -21.95 3.19
C THR A 424 10.64 -21.72 3.23
N LYS A 425 9.91 -22.51 4.01
CA LYS A 425 8.51 -22.25 4.37
C LYS A 425 8.47 -21.56 5.73
N THR A 426 7.72 -20.46 5.80
CA THR A 426 7.44 -19.70 7.02
C THR A 426 5.93 -19.52 7.19
N ASN A 427 5.50 -18.99 8.34
CA ASN A 427 4.11 -18.60 8.57
C ASN A 427 3.61 -17.49 7.61
N SER A 428 4.53 -16.77 6.95
CA SER A 428 4.22 -15.69 6.01
C SER A 428 4.19 -16.14 4.55
N GLY A 429 4.86 -17.24 4.21
CA GLY A 429 4.96 -17.74 2.84
C GLY A 429 6.26 -18.49 2.55
N PHE A 430 6.60 -18.60 1.27
CA PHE A 430 7.78 -19.31 0.79
C PHE A 430 8.87 -18.34 0.35
N LYS A 431 10.07 -18.56 0.86
CA LYS A 431 11.28 -17.86 0.44
C LYS A 431 12.14 -18.77 -0.42
N GLY A 432 12.72 -18.21 -1.46
CA GLY A 432 13.70 -18.88 -2.32
C GLY A 432 14.96 -18.03 -2.42
N SER A 433 16.12 -18.66 -2.28
CA SER A 433 17.42 -17.99 -2.42
C SER A 433 18.40 -18.86 -3.21
N LEU A 434 19.47 -18.23 -3.70
CA LEU A 434 20.58 -18.88 -4.38
C LEU A 434 21.89 -18.43 -3.74
N ASN A 435 22.71 -19.37 -3.30
CA ASN A 435 24.01 -19.13 -2.66
C ASN A 435 23.91 -18.28 -1.37
N GLY A 436 22.76 -18.34 -0.67
CA GLY A 436 22.50 -17.49 0.49
C GLY A 436 22.29 -16.01 0.16
N GLU A 437 22.16 -15.67 -1.12
CA GLU A 437 21.93 -14.31 -1.61
C GLU A 437 20.63 -14.25 -2.46
N ASN A 438 20.22 -13.02 -2.83
CA ASN A 438 19.11 -12.75 -3.75
C ASN A 438 17.78 -13.42 -3.34
N GLU A 439 17.46 -13.37 -2.04
CA GLU A 439 16.22 -13.90 -1.51
C GLU A 439 14.99 -13.18 -2.11
N THR A 440 13.98 -13.97 -2.47
CA THR A 440 12.65 -13.50 -2.83
C THR A 440 11.58 -14.30 -2.08
N ILE A 441 10.39 -13.74 -1.93
CA ILE A 441 9.27 -14.33 -1.19
C ILE A 441 7.98 -14.32 -2.02
N ILE A 442 7.17 -15.37 -1.86
CA ILE A 442 5.77 -15.44 -2.29
C ILE A 442 4.90 -15.72 -1.06
N PHE A 443 3.93 -14.84 -0.80
CA PHE A 443 3.10 -14.82 0.42
C PHE A 443 1.89 -15.77 0.34
N GLU A 444 2.17 -17.08 0.23
CA GLU A 444 1.16 -18.14 0.08
C GLU A 444 1.32 -19.27 1.13
N PRO A 445 1.35 -18.98 2.44
CA PRO A 445 1.79 -19.94 3.47
C PRO A 445 0.90 -21.19 3.58
N ASP A 446 -0.36 -21.08 3.19
CA ASP A 446 -1.41 -22.06 3.51
C ASP A 446 -1.63 -23.11 2.40
N ILE A 447 -0.92 -23.00 1.27
CA ILE A 447 -1.19 -23.83 0.07
C ILE A 447 -0.79 -25.30 0.23
N LEU A 448 0.08 -25.63 1.20
CA LEU A 448 0.65 -26.98 1.30
C LEU A 448 -0.17 -27.97 2.14
N ASN A 449 -1.38 -27.59 2.56
CA ASN A 449 -2.28 -28.39 3.41
C ASN A 449 -3.71 -28.46 2.82
N VAL A 450 -3.84 -28.58 1.49
CA VAL A 450 -5.15 -28.56 0.81
C VAL A 450 -5.62 -29.97 0.46
N GLN A 451 -4.77 -30.75 -0.21
CA GLN A 451 -5.15 -32.09 -0.70
C GLN A 451 -4.75 -33.24 0.23
N ASP A 452 -3.73 -33.03 1.08
CA ASP A 452 -3.21 -34.01 2.03
C ASP A 452 -2.84 -33.28 3.34
N ASP A 453 -2.83 -33.99 4.47
CA ASP A 453 -2.38 -33.48 5.77
C ASP A 453 -0.85 -33.52 5.93
N LYS A 454 -0.19 -34.07 4.91
CA LYS A 454 1.27 -34.09 4.74
C LYS A 454 1.70 -33.15 3.63
N MET A 455 2.87 -32.56 3.81
CA MET A 455 3.61 -31.97 2.70
C MET A 455 4.84 -32.83 2.38
N TYR A 456 5.13 -32.93 1.10
CA TYR A 456 6.26 -33.68 0.57
C TYR A 456 7.30 -32.66 0.13
N VAL A 457 8.52 -32.75 0.67
CA VAL A 457 9.58 -31.75 0.47
C VAL A 457 10.84 -32.44 0.00
N GLY A 458 11.45 -31.96 -1.08
CA GLY A 458 12.63 -32.60 -1.65
C GLY A 458 13.05 -32.07 -3.00
N PHE A 459 13.67 -32.92 -3.82
CA PHE A 459 14.31 -32.56 -5.08
C PHE A 459 13.62 -33.21 -6.26
N PHE A 460 13.46 -32.47 -7.36
CA PHE A 460 12.77 -32.96 -8.55
C PHE A 460 13.48 -32.57 -9.84
N VAL A 461 13.13 -33.30 -10.91
CA VAL A 461 13.48 -32.96 -12.30
C VAL A 461 12.31 -33.25 -13.23
N ALA A 462 12.18 -32.42 -14.27
CA ALA A 462 11.22 -32.53 -15.33
C ALA A 462 11.82 -32.06 -16.66
N ARG A 463 11.64 -32.87 -17.70
CA ARG A 463 11.80 -32.54 -19.11
C ARG A 463 13.15 -31.93 -19.50
N GLU A 464 14.06 -32.77 -19.97
CA GLU A 464 15.45 -32.38 -20.33
C GLU A 464 16.18 -31.76 -19.12
N ALA A 465 16.14 -32.48 -18.00
CA ALA A 465 16.78 -32.08 -16.77
C ALA A 465 17.49 -33.27 -16.12
N THR A 466 18.77 -33.12 -15.82
CA THR A 466 19.59 -34.07 -15.09
C THR A 466 20.44 -33.31 -14.06
N ILE A 467 20.28 -33.68 -12.79
CA ILE A 467 21.01 -33.06 -11.67
C ILE A 467 21.61 -34.11 -10.74
N ASN A 468 22.71 -33.75 -10.08
CA ASN A 468 23.17 -34.40 -8.86
C ASN A 468 22.99 -33.46 -7.67
N VAL A 469 22.40 -33.97 -6.60
CA VAL A 469 22.16 -33.25 -5.36
C VAL A 469 23.23 -33.64 -4.33
N HIS A 470 23.85 -32.64 -3.71
CA HIS A 470 24.90 -32.80 -2.71
C HIS A 470 24.60 -31.97 -1.46
N ASN A 471 25.15 -32.38 -0.31
CA ASN A 471 25.16 -31.58 0.93
C ASN A 471 23.76 -31.07 1.32
N ILE A 472 22.80 -32.01 1.36
CA ILE A 472 21.41 -31.77 1.75
C ILE A 472 21.38 -31.39 3.23
N ASP A 473 20.80 -30.23 3.52
CA ASP A 473 20.56 -29.73 4.87
C ASP A 473 19.07 -29.40 5.00
N LEU A 474 18.39 -30.06 5.95
CA LEU A 474 16.97 -29.87 6.24
C LEU A 474 16.81 -29.53 7.72
N SER A 475 16.24 -28.36 7.99
CA SER A 475 15.78 -27.95 9.31
C SER A 475 14.25 -27.87 9.31
N VAL A 476 13.63 -28.34 10.39
CA VAL A 476 12.17 -28.32 10.58
C VAL A 476 11.85 -27.67 11.91
N THR A 477 10.96 -26.69 11.87
CA THR A 477 10.54 -25.89 13.03
C THR A 477 9.03 -26.00 13.21
N ASP A 478 8.55 -25.76 14.44
CA ASP A 478 7.13 -25.78 14.75
C ASP A 478 6.50 -24.40 14.48
N ALA A 479 5.58 -24.36 13.52
CA ALA A 479 4.89 -23.16 13.07
C ALA A 479 4.18 -22.39 14.18
N ASN A 480 3.78 -23.05 15.28
CA ASN A 480 3.04 -22.43 16.39
C ASN A 480 3.92 -21.59 17.32
N VAL A 481 5.25 -21.73 17.24
CA VAL A 481 6.20 -20.95 18.04
C VAL A 481 7.17 -20.15 17.18
N ASP A 482 7.15 -20.37 15.86
CA ASP A 482 7.83 -19.57 14.86
C ASP A 482 7.27 -18.14 14.75
N PRO A 483 7.98 -17.24 14.04
CA PRO A 483 7.53 -15.86 13.84
C PRO A 483 6.09 -15.80 13.31
N PRO A 484 5.25 -14.89 13.81
CA PRO A 484 3.87 -14.79 13.38
C PRO A 484 3.77 -14.46 11.88
N LYS A 485 2.65 -14.83 11.26
CA LYS A 485 2.35 -14.48 9.87
C LYS A 485 2.41 -12.97 9.69
N VAL A 486 3.18 -12.54 8.69
CA VAL A 486 3.26 -11.16 8.21
C VAL A 486 2.53 -11.07 6.89
N ASP A 487 1.58 -10.14 6.79
CA ASP A 487 0.85 -9.91 5.55
C ASP A 487 1.75 -9.32 4.46
N PRO A 488 1.49 -9.62 3.17
CA PRO A 488 2.22 -9.02 2.07
C PRO A 488 2.10 -7.49 2.13
N PRO A 489 3.15 -6.76 1.69
CA PRO A 489 3.05 -5.32 1.56
C PRO A 489 1.91 -4.97 0.60
N SER A 490 1.02 -4.06 1.01
CA SER A 490 -0.10 -3.63 0.19
C SER A 490 0.40 -3.09 -1.15
N GLU A 491 -0.14 -3.59 -2.26
CA GLU A 491 0.19 -3.05 -3.58
C GLU A 491 -0.18 -1.56 -3.65
N PRO A 492 0.67 -0.72 -4.27
CA PRO A 492 0.33 0.68 -4.49
C PRO A 492 -0.85 0.77 -5.45
N VAL A 493 -2.00 1.24 -4.95
CA VAL A 493 -3.16 1.54 -5.78
C VAL A 493 -3.10 2.99 -6.27
N GLU A 494 -3.48 3.22 -7.53
CA GLU A 494 -3.80 4.58 -7.96
C GLU A 494 -5.07 5.02 -7.21
N PRO A 495 -5.02 6.14 -6.48
CA PRO A 495 -6.18 6.60 -5.74
C PRO A 495 -7.30 6.97 -6.72
N THR A 496 -8.55 6.83 -6.30
CA THR A 496 -9.74 7.21 -7.07
C THR A 496 -10.74 7.90 -6.16
N LEU A 497 -11.56 8.77 -6.73
CA LEU A 497 -12.59 9.51 -6.00
C LEU A 497 -13.84 9.61 -6.87
N ASN A 498 -14.96 9.13 -6.34
CA ASN A 498 -16.28 9.16 -7.01
C ASN A 498 -17.29 9.88 -6.11
N ILE A 499 -18.07 10.79 -6.69
CA ILE A 499 -19.23 11.40 -6.01
C ILE A 499 -20.43 10.50 -6.30
N VAL A 500 -21.09 9.99 -5.25
CA VAL A 500 -22.25 9.07 -5.35
C VAL A 500 -23.57 9.72 -4.89
N SER A 501 -23.52 10.99 -4.51
CA SER A 501 -24.71 11.83 -4.28
C SER A 501 -25.25 12.46 -5.58
N LEU A 502 -26.44 13.07 -5.52
CA LEU A 502 -27.10 13.66 -6.68
C LEU A 502 -26.29 14.83 -7.27
N GLU A 503 -25.70 14.65 -8.44
CA GLU A 503 -24.78 15.64 -9.04
C GLU A 503 -25.44 16.86 -9.69
N ARG A 504 -26.78 16.98 -9.67
CA ARG A 504 -27.51 17.97 -10.49
C ARG A 504 -28.60 18.72 -9.75
N THR A 505 -29.42 18.05 -8.95
CA THR A 505 -30.59 18.65 -8.29
C THR A 505 -30.81 18.06 -6.91
N SER A 506 -31.13 18.90 -5.91
CA SER A 506 -31.56 18.48 -4.58
C SER A 506 -32.88 19.17 -4.20
N ASP A 507 -33.79 18.40 -3.61
CA ASP A 507 -35.11 18.87 -3.13
C ASP A 507 -35.07 19.28 -1.63
N THR A 508 -33.91 19.16 -0.99
CA THR A 508 -33.72 19.39 0.45
C THR A 508 -32.88 20.63 0.73
N GLU A 509 -33.16 21.32 1.85
CA GLU A 509 -32.38 22.47 2.34
C GLU A 509 -30.96 22.10 2.75
N THR A 510 -30.73 20.84 3.08
CA THR A 510 -29.41 20.28 3.36
C THR A 510 -29.09 19.24 2.30
N TYR A 511 -28.05 19.47 1.50
CA TYR A 511 -27.55 18.51 0.52
C TYR A 511 -26.43 17.68 1.14
N HIS A 512 -26.55 16.36 1.06
CA HIS A 512 -25.51 15.46 1.56
C HIS A 512 -24.61 15.02 0.41
N VAL A 513 -23.38 15.56 0.37
CA VAL A 513 -22.38 15.06 -0.57
C VAL A 513 -21.91 13.71 -0.06
N LYS A 514 -22.02 12.70 -0.92
CA LYS A 514 -21.51 11.36 -0.65
C LYS A 514 -20.41 11.06 -1.64
N ALA A 515 -19.33 10.49 -1.16
CA ALA A 515 -18.23 10.08 -2.01
C ALA A 515 -17.65 8.74 -1.58
N GLU A 516 -17.05 8.07 -2.53
CA GLU A 516 -16.36 6.80 -2.35
C GLU A 516 -14.95 6.91 -2.92
N SER A 517 -13.98 6.33 -2.21
CA SER A 517 -12.60 6.16 -2.64
C SER A 517 -12.15 4.73 -2.38
N ASN A 518 -11.19 4.27 -3.20
CA ASN A 518 -10.46 3.03 -3.01
C ASN A 518 -9.23 3.19 -2.09
N THR A 519 -8.94 4.40 -1.60
CA THR A 519 -7.80 4.67 -0.71
C THR A 519 -8.22 5.41 0.54
N GLU A 520 -7.53 5.15 1.64
CA GLU A 520 -7.61 5.97 2.84
C GLU A 520 -6.98 7.35 2.59
N GLY A 521 -7.57 8.38 3.21
CA GLY A 521 -7.14 9.75 2.98
C GLY A 521 -8.08 10.77 3.61
N THR A 522 -7.72 12.04 3.46
CA THR A 522 -8.53 13.16 3.93
C THR A 522 -9.36 13.69 2.77
N LEU A 523 -10.68 13.82 2.97
CA LEU A 523 -11.59 14.44 2.01
C LEU A 523 -11.79 15.92 2.37
N ARG A 524 -11.69 16.78 1.35
CA ARG A 524 -11.99 18.21 1.45
C ARG A 524 -13.10 18.57 0.49
N LEU A 525 -14.23 19.03 1.01
CA LEU A 525 -15.28 19.62 0.21
C LEU A 525 -14.99 21.10 0.03
N ILE A 526 -14.71 21.49 -1.21
CA ILE A 526 -14.59 22.86 -1.64
C ILE A 526 -15.93 23.23 -2.28
N GLN A 527 -16.54 24.33 -1.87
CA GLN A 527 -17.62 24.95 -2.61
C GLN A 527 -17.12 26.29 -3.09
N GLU A 528 -17.34 26.63 -4.36
CA GLU A 528 -17.13 28.00 -4.82
C GLU A 528 -15.69 28.52 -4.56
N GLY A 529 -14.70 27.64 -4.71
CA GLY A 529 -13.28 27.95 -4.45
C GLY A 529 -12.85 27.89 -2.98
N GLN A 530 -13.78 27.74 -2.04
CA GLN A 530 -13.53 27.77 -0.60
C GLN A 530 -13.76 26.40 0.07
N VAL A 531 -12.88 25.99 0.98
CA VAL A 531 -13.05 24.73 1.74
C VAL A 531 -14.20 24.90 2.74
N ILE A 532 -15.28 24.15 2.56
CA ILE A 532 -16.52 24.22 3.36
C ILE A 532 -16.59 23.09 4.38
N GLU A 533 -15.97 21.94 4.14
CA GLU A 533 -15.97 20.84 5.08
C GLU A 533 -14.69 20.01 4.91
N GLU A 534 -14.07 19.67 6.02
CA GLU A 534 -12.94 18.76 6.08
C GLU A 534 -13.28 17.71 7.14
N GLU A 535 -13.68 16.52 6.69
CA GLU A 535 -13.87 15.39 7.61
C GLU A 535 -12.59 14.57 7.69
N GLY A 536 -12.26 14.20 8.93
CA GLY A 536 -11.14 13.35 9.27
C GLY A 536 -11.36 11.91 8.80
N LYS A 537 -10.35 11.40 8.10
CA LYS A 537 -10.06 9.98 7.76
C LYS A 537 -11.20 9.20 7.10
N MET A 538 -11.10 9.03 5.78
CA MET A 538 -11.59 7.82 5.13
C MET A 538 -10.84 6.62 5.71
N SER A 539 -11.50 5.87 6.58
CA SER A 539 -10.89 4.80 7.39
C SER A 539 -11.17 3.38 6.88
N LEU A 540 -11.98 3.23 5.82
CA LEU A 540 -12.31 1.94 5.19
C LEU A 540 -12.67 2.14 3.70
N VAL A 541 -12.23 1.22 2.84
CA VAL A 541 -12.61 1.11 1.42
C VAL A 541 -14.15 1.05 1.31
N TRP A 542 -14.76 1.84 0.43
CA TRP A 542 -16.23 1.98 0.26
C TRP A 542 -16.99 2.53 1.49
N SER A 543 -16.35 3.29 2.38
CA SER A 543 -17.07 4.05 3.40
C SER A 543 -17.70 5.32 2.81
N CYS A 544 -18.96 5.58 3.14
CA CYS A 544 -19.73 6.77 2.75
C CYS A 544 -19.81 7.76 3.92
N PRO A 545 -18.82 8.64 4.13
CA PRO A 545 -18.99 9.78 5.04
C PRO A 545 -20.09 10.71 4.50
N PHE A 546 -20.87 11.29 5.42
CA PHE A 546 -21.96 12.21 5.10
C PHE A 546 -21.48 13.65 5.30
N MET A 547 -21.15 14.36 4.21
CA MET A 547 -20.85 15.78 4.29
C MET A 547 -22.14 16.59 4.29
N HIS A 548 -22.30 17.50 5.26
CA HIS A 548 -23.50 18.33 5.40
C HIS A 548 -23.31 19.67 4.68
N LEU A 549 -23.92 19.82 3.51
CA LEU A 549 -24.01 21.10 2.82
C LEU A 549 -25.35 21.78 3.14
N LEU A 550 -25.33 22.97 3.75
CA LEU A 550 -26.52 23.83 3.82
C LEU A 550 -26.67 24.55 2.47
N MET A 551 -27.76 24.31 1.74
CA MET A 551 -28.00 24.93 0.43
C MET A 551 -28.56 26.35 0.60
N ILE A 552 -27.66 27.33 0.59
CA ILE A 552 -27.99 28.75 0.81
C ILE A 552 -28.34 29.47 -0.52
N MET A 553 -28.06 28.87 -1.69
CA MET A 553 -28.33 29.44 -3.02
C MET A 553 -28.97 28.44 -4.01
N ASN A 554 -29.43 28.93 -5.18
CA ASN A 554 -30.10 28.12 -6.22
C ASN A 554 -29.16 27.17 -6.99
N LYS A 555 -27.83 27.41 -6.98
CA LYS A 555 -26.78 26.58 -7.60
C LYS A 555 -25.48 26.67 -6.82
N HIS A 556 -24.75 25.55 -6.71
CA HIS A 556 -23.46 25.46 -6.02
C HIS A 556 -22.45 24.66 -6.86
N ASP A 557 -21.25 25.23 -7.04
CA ASP A 557 -20.09 24.52 -7.59
C ASP A 557 -19.36 23.82 -6.45
N LEU A 558 -19.34 22.50 -6.47
CA LEU A 558 -18.70 21.67 -5.47
C LEU A 558 -17.48 21.00 -6.09
N ARG A 559 -16.33 21.08 -5.45
CA ARG A 559 -15.11 20.35 -5.78
C ARG A 559 -14.69 19.54 -4.57
N LEU A 560 -14.73 18.23 -4.70
CA LEU A 560 -14.26 17.32 -3.67
C LEU A 560 -12.82 16.93 -3.96
N CYS A 561 -11.92 17.12 -3.01
CA CYS A 561 -10.51 16.75 -3.10
C CYS A 561 -10.17 15.63 -2.12
N LEU A 562 -9.46 14.59 -2.56
CA LEU A 562 -8.91 13.53 -1.72
C LEU A 562 -7.39 13.68 -1.61
N TYR A 563 -6.89 13.56 -0.37
CA TYR A 563 -5.47 13.52 -0.02
C TYR A 563 -5.15 12.13 0.52
N PRO A 564 -4.59 11.22 -0.30
CA PRO A 564 -4.34 9.84 0.11
C PRO A 564 -3.26 9.75 1.18
N MET A 565 -3.44 8.90 2.19
CA MET A 565 -2.39 8.54 3.14
C MET A 565 -1.50 7.43 2.55
N THR A 566 -0.86 7.64 1.39
CA THR A 566 0.08 6.66 0.82
C THR A 566 1.53 7.09 1.02
N ARG A 567 2.40 6.15 1.42
CA ARG A 567 3.82 6.38 1.76
C ARG A 567 4.70 6.91 0.60
N LYS A 568 4.19 7.07 -0.63
CA LYS A 568 5.04 7.40 -1.79
C LYS A 568 4.56 8.48 -2.77
N THR A 569 3.35 9.02 -2.70
CA THR A 569 2.95 10.14 -3.58
C THR A 569 1.74 10.90 -3.06
N TYR A 570 1.91 12.18 -2.74
CA TYR A 570 0.82 13.14 -2.55
C TYR A 570 0.17 13.47 -3.91
N GLN A 571 -0.62 12.55 -4.47
CA GLN A 571 -1.50 12.88 -5.59
C GLN A 571 -2.84 13.36 -5.04
N THR A 572 -3.11 14.66 -5.16
CA THR A 572 -4.44 15.21 -4.91
C THR A 572 -5.38 14.82 -6.04
N ILE A 573 -6.48 14.15 -5.73
CA ILE A 573 -7.52 13.83 -6.72
C ILE A 573 -8.71 14.73 -6.48
N SER A 574 -9.16 15.45 -7.50
CA SER A 574 -10.32 16.33 -7.39
C SER A 574 -11.45 15.98 -8.36
N ARG A 575 -12.68 15.95 -7.87
CA ARG A 575 -13.91 15.81 -8.68
C ARG A 575 -14.80 17.02 -8.47
N SER A 576 -15.33 17.58 -9.56
CA SER A 576 -16.25 18.70 -9.51
C SER A 576 -17.68 18.26 -9.85
N SER A 577 -18.67 18.83 -9.17
CA SER A 577 -20.10 18.60 -9.38
C SER A 577 -20.86 19.93 -9.28
N LYS A 578 -21.94 20.09 -10.06
CA LYS A 578 -22.76 21.31 -10.08
C LYS A 578 -24.19 21.01 -9.65
N ILE A 579 -24.54 21.34 -8.41
CA ILE A 579 -25.88 21.04 -7.90
C ILE A 579 -26.78 22.27 -7.88
N SER A 580 -28.05 22.10 -8.25
CA SER A 580 -29.10 23.11 -8.20
C SER A 580 -30.20 22.76 -7.19
N ARG A 581 -30.78 23.75 -6.51
CA ARG A 581 -31.97 23.56 -5.67
C ARG A 581 -33.22 23.66 -6.56
N LEU A 582 -34.16 22.72 -6.41
CA LEU A 582 -35.41 22.68 -7.17
C LEU A 582 -36.44 23.71 -6.68
#